data_AF-A0A8X8A0N5-F1
#
_entry.id   AF-A0A8X8A0N5-F1
#
_cell.length_a   1.000
_cell.length_b   1.000
_cell.length_c   1.000
_cell.angle_alpha   90.00
_cell.angle_beta   90.00
_cell.angle_gamma   90.00
#
_symmetry.space_group_name_H-M   'P 1'
#
loop_
_entity.id
_entity.type
_entity.pdbx_description
1 polymer ?
#
loop_
_entity_poly.entity_id
_entity_poly.type
_entity_poly.pdbx_seq_one_letter_code
_entity_poly.pdbx_strand_id
1 'polypeptide(L)'
;MPPEPAGSWPIIGHLHLLGGANQLLHRTFGVMADKYGPIFSVCHGIRRVLVVSNWEIVKECLATNDMVFAARPKYLAVKIMGYDHAMLGFAPYGQYWRDMRKLTMVELLSNSRLEMLKHVRDTEIKLLLKDLHDRSIKNGGHVMVEMKEKFGNLTMNIIVRMLAGKRYFGTDTNGDEESARFQKALGDFFYLLGLFLVSDAVPFLGWLDFVKGFVGKMKRTATEIDSAFSSWVEDHRRNRLNGSIDEEERDFIHVLLSNLEDGKISAVDTDTAIKGTCLVSVYDFCHQVQ
;
A
#
# COMPACT_ATOMS: atom_id res chain seq x y z
N MET A 1 -1.88 11.17 32.76
CA MET A 1 -1.06 10.93 31.55
C MET A 1 -0.69 9.45 31.51
N PRO A 2 -0.61 8.81 30.34
CA PRO A 2 -0.20 7.40 30.23
C PRO A 2 1.20 7.18 30.81
N PRO A 3 1.50 5.99 31.35
CA PRO A 3 2.86 5.60 31.75
C PRO A 3 3.87 5.80 30.61
N GLU A 4 5.10 6.16 30.94
CA GLU A 4 6.22 6.29 30.00
C GLU A 4 7.38 5.42 30.51
N PRO A 5 8.00 4.57 29.67
CA PRO A 5 9.17 3.81 30.05
C PRO A 5 10.30 4.73 30.54
N ALA A 6 11.08 4.25 31.52
CA ALA A 6 12.31 4.94 31.89
C ALA A 6 13.38 4.78 30.80
N GLY A 7 14.38 5.66 30.81
CA GLY A 7 15.55 5.54 29.94
C GLY A 7 15.46 6.30 28.62
N SER A 8 14.53 7.25 28.46
CA SER A 8 14.52 8.16 27.31
C SER A 8 15.83 8.96 27.19
N TRP A 9 16.50 8.91 26.04
CA TRP A 9 17.72 9.69 25.79
C TRP A 9 17.41 11.03 25.12
N PRO A 10 18.24 12.06 25.29
CA PRO A 10 18.11 13.30 24.53
C PRO A 10 18.08 13.02 23.03
N ILE A 11 17.20 13.72 22.30
CA ILE A 11 17.04 13.67 20.83
C ILE A 11 16.46 12.36 20.28
N ILE A 12 17.02 11.20 20.65
CA ILE A 12 16.60 9.90 20.10
C ILE A 12 15.48 9.24 20.91
N GLY A 13 15.17 9.71 22.11
CA GLY A 13 14.13 9.16 22.96
C GLY A 13 14.37 7.68 23.29
N HIS A 14 13.35 6.86 23.05
CA HIS A 14 13.37 5.42 23.29
C HIS A 14 13.73 4.60 22.05
N LEU A 15 14.20 5.21 20.95
CA LEU A 15 14.51 4.46 19.71
C LEU A 15 15.44 3.25 19.93
N HIS A 16 16.39 3.38 20.86
CA HIS A 16 17.32 2.32 21.25
C HIS A 16 16.63 1.11 21.93
N LEU A 17 15.41 1.28 22.43
CA LEU A 17 14.57 0.21 23.00
C LEU A 17 13.59 -0.37 21.97
N LEU A 18 13.37 0.33 20.86
CA LEU A 18 12.33 0.01 19.87
C LEU A 18 12.86 -0.77 18.66
N GLY A 19 14.18 -0.85 18.49
CA GLY A 19 14.80 -1.39 17.28
C GLY A 19 15.89 -2.43 17.51
N GLY A 20 16.08 -3.27 16.50
CA GLY A 20 17.14 -4.27 16.37
C GLY A 20 16.92 -5.07 15.08
N ALA A 21 17.99 -5.54 14.42
CA ALA A 21 17.90 -6.19 13.10
C ALA A 21 16.94 -7.41 13.06
N ASN A 22 16.72 -8.05 14.21
CA ASN A 22 15.86 -9.24 14.34
C ASN A 22 14.60 -9.00 15.19
N GLN A 23 14.31 -7.74 15.55
CA GLN A 23 13.22 -7.43 16.49
C GLN A 23 12.10 -6.65 15.82
N LEU A 24 10.93 -7.30 15.71
CA LEU A 24 9.73 -6.69 15.14
C LEU A 24 9.13 -5.66 16.11
N LEU A 25 8.92 -4.44 15.65
CA LEU A 25 8.45 -3.32 16.47
C LEU A 25 7.14 -3.63 17.23
N HIS A 26 6.18 -4.30 16.59
CA HIS A 26 4.92 -4.66 17.23
C HIS A 26 5.11 -5.68 18.38
N ARG A 27 6.09 -6.58 18.30
CA ARG A 27 6.41 -7.51 19.40
C ARG A 27 7.06 -6.79 20.57
N THR A 28 7.95 -5.84 20.28
CA THR A 28 8.53 -4.96 21.30
C THR A 28 7.45 -4.21 22.05
N PHE A 29 6.49 -3.63 21.33
CA PHE A 29 5.36 -2.95 21.94
C PHE A 29 4.46 -3.88 22.74
N GLY A 30 4.28 -5.14 22.31
CA GLY A 30 3.57 -6.16 23.10
C GLY A 30 4.23 -6.39 24.47
N VAL A 31 5.54 -6.65 24.48
CA VAL A 31 6.30 -6.83 25.75
C VAL A 31 6.27 -5.57 26.61
N MET A 32 6.31 -4.39 26.01
CA MET A 32 6.15 -3.13 26.75
C MET A 32 4.74 -2.98 27.31
N ALA A 33 3.69 -3.39 26.59
CA ALA A 33 2.32 -3.35 27.08
C ALA A 33 2.11 -4.26 28.29
N ASP A 34 2.72 -5.46 28.30
CA ASP A 34 2.69 -6.37 29.45
C ASP A 34 3.29 -5.71 30.72
N LYS A 35 4.25 -4.80 30.54
CA LYS A 35 4.96 -4.13 31.64
C LYS A 35 4.32 -2.81 32.07
N TYR A 36 3.89 -1.99 31.12
CA TYR A 36 3.43 -0.61 31.36
C TYR A 36 1.91 -0.46 31.28
N GLY A 37 1.21 -1.54 30.93
CA GLY A 37 -0.23 -1.58 30.75
C GLY A 37 -0.67 -1.31 29.31
N PRO A 38 -1.99 -1.38 29.06
CA PRO A 38 -2.57 -1.37 27.71
C PRO A 38 -2.50 -0.02 26.98
N ILE A 39 -2.04 1.03 27.66
CA ILE A 39 -1.85 2.36 27.11
C ILE A 39 -0.60 2.97 27.74
N PHE A 40 0.39 3.32 26.93
CA PHE A 40 1.64 3.93 27.39
C PHE A 40 2.22 4.85 26.32
N SER A 41 3.05 5.81 26.73
CA SER A 41 3.72 6.75 25.83
C SER A 41 5.17 6.35 25.63
N VAL A 42 5.69 6.50 24.41
CA VAL A 42 7.11 6.39 24.09
C VAL A 42 7.57 7.61 23.29
N CYS A 43 8.77 8.09 23.57
CA CYS A 43 9.45 9.07 22.71
C CYS A 43 10.10 8.35 21.51
N HIS A 44 9.58 8.57 20.31
CA HIS A 44 10.13 8.11 19.04
C HIS A 44 10.95 9.25 18.41
N GLY A 45 12.24 9.28 18.72
CA GLY A 45 13.07 10.45 18.46
C GLY A 45 12.56 11.66 19.25
N ILE A 46 12.31 12.76 18.56
CA ILE A 46 11.78 13.99 19.18
C ILE A 46 10.25 14.01 19.31
N ARG A 47 9.55 12.99 18.78
CA ARG A 47 8.09 12.91 18.79
C ARG A 47 7.60 11.97 19.89
N ARG A 48 6.54 12.34 20.59
CA ARG A 48 5.85 11.45 21.51
C ARG A 48 4.82 10.62 20.75
N VAL A 49 4.82 9.32 20.98
CA VAL A 49 3.90 8.34 20.39
C VAL A 49 3.13 7.67 21.50
N LEU A 50 1.81 7.57 21.33
CA LEU A 50 0.95 6.81 22.21
C LEU A 50 0.79 5.40 21.65
N VAL A 51 1.12 4.39 22.45
CA VAL A 51 0.89 2.98 22.13
C VAL A 51 -0.36 2.53 22.85
N VAL A 52 -1.28 1.91 22.11
CA VAL A 52 -2.55 1.40 22.62
C VAL A 52 -2.67 -0.07 22.19
N SER A 53 -2.94 -0.95 23.15
CA SER A 53 -3.05 -2.40 22.94
C SER A 53 -4.31 -3.01 23.57
N ASN A 54 -5.35 -2.20 23.78
CA ASN A 54 -6.63 -2.62 24.33
C ASN A 54 -7.79 -2.15 23.44
N TRP A 55 -8.76 -3.03 23.20
CA TRP A 55 -9.80 -2.79 22.21
C TRP A 55 -10.79 -1.69 22.62
N GLU A 56 -11.10 -1.55 23.91
CA GLU A 56 -11.96 -0.48 24.42
C GLU A 56 -11.33 0.89 24.14
N ILE A 57 -10.04 1.05 24.43
CA ILE A 57 -9.31 2.31 24.17
C ILE A 57 -9.16 2.55 22.66
N VAL A 58 -8.86 1.52 21.88
CA VAL A 58 -8.79 1.65 20.40
C VAL A 58 -10.14 2.12 19.84
N LYS A 59 -11.26 1.61 20.36
CA LYS A 59 -12.61 2.05 19.97
C LYS A 59 -12.83 3.53 20.32
N GLU A 60 -12.42 3.97 21.51
CA GLU A 60 -12.51 5.39 21.88
C GLU A 60 -11.68 6.29 20.95
N CYS A 61 -10.50 5.85 20.52
CA CYS A 61 -9.64 6.61 19.61
C CYS A 61 -10.16 6.61 18.16
N LEU A 62 -10.60 5.47 17.63
CA LEU A 62 -10.86 5.29 16.20
C LEU A 62 -12.35 5.30 15.81
N ALA A 63 -13.26 5.30 16.78
CA ALA A 63 -14.70 5.43 16.53
C ALA A 63 -15.29 6.67 17.23
N THR A 64 -15.08 6.84 18.53
CA THR A 64 -15.69 7.96 19.29
C THR A 64 -14.99 9.29 19.00
N ASN A 65 -13.65 9.29 18.96
CA ASN A 65 -12.81 10.49 18.79
C ASN A 65 -11.99 10.44 17.49
N ASP A 66 -12.49 9.74 16.48
CA ASP A 66 -11.79 9.42 15.22
C ASP A 66 -11.17 10.66 14.54
N MET A 67 -11.87 11.80 14.56
CA MET A 67 -11.41 13.07 14.01
C MET A 67 -10.13 13.60 14.66
N VAL A 68 -9.95 13.39 15.98
CA VAL A 68 -8.74 13.81 16.70
C VAL A 68 -7.54 12.96 16.27
N PHE A 69 -7.78 11.69 15.94
CA PHE A 69 -6.77 10.73 15.51
C PHE A 69 -6.68 10.58 13.98
N ALA A 70 -7.37 11.45 13.23
CA ALA A 70 -7.36 11.42 11.76
C ALA A 70 -6.05 11.93 11.16
N ALA A 71 -5.22 12.65 11.93
CA ALA A 71 -3.93 13.15 11.47
C ALA A 71 -3.01 11.99 11.04
N ARG A 72 -2.34 12.14 9.90
CA ARG A 72 -1.36 11.18 9.38
C ARG A 72 0.06 11.73 9.53
N PRO A 73 1.00 10.99 10.14
CA PRO A 73 2.40 11.38 10.15
C PRO A 73 2.94 11.52 8.72
N LYS A 74 3.69 12.59 8.47
CA LYS A 74 4.35 12.82 7.17
C LYS A 74 5.66 12.04 7.11
N TYR A 75 5.61 10.83 6.56
CA TYR A 75 6.78 9.97 6.37
C TYR A 75 7.52 10.32 5.08
N LEU A 76 8.86 10.31 5.11
CA LEU A 76 9.67 10.63 3.94
C LEU A 76 9.44 9.65 2.77
N ALA A 77 9.27 8.36 3.06
CA ALA A 77 8.99 7.34 2.04
C ALA A 77 7.68 7.64 1.29
N VAL A 78 6.62 8.00 2.01
CA VAL A 78 5.32 8.36 1.42
C VAL A 78 5.42 9.66 0.63
N LYS A 79 6.19 10.64 1.11
CA LYS A 79 6.43 11.87 0.36
C LYS A 79 7.03 11.60 -1.01
N ILE A 80 8.06 10.74 -1.08
CA ILE A 80 8.83 10.49 -2.30
C ILE A 80 8.10 9.50 -3.24
N MET A 81 7.55 8.42 -2.70
CA MET A 81 6.98 7.33 -3.50
C MET A 81 5.45 7.32 -3.55
N GLY A 82 4.78 7.97 -2.60
CA GLY A 82 3.32 8.01 -2.47
C GLY A 82 2.70 9.31 -2.99
N TYR A 83 3.28 9.88 -4.06
CA TYR A 83 2.78 11.07 -4.74
C TYR A 83 2.55 12.27 -3.81
N ASP A 84 3.57 12.66 -3.05
CA ASP A 84 3.50 13.72 -2.03
C ASP A 84 2.30 13.59 -1.08
N HIS A 85 2.06 12.37 -0.59
CA HIS A 85 0.96 12.03 0.32
C HIS A 85 -0.43 12.05 -0.34
N ALA A 86 -0.54 11.83 -1.65
CA ALA A 86 -1.85 11.60 -2.30
C ALA A 86 -2.37 10.16 -2.11
N MET A 87 -1.51 9.22 -1.71
CA MET A 87 -1.91 7.84 -1.39
C MET A 87 -2.92 7.80 -0.22
N LEU A 88 -4.16 7.35 -0.47
CA LEU A 88 -5.31 7.50 0.45
C LEU A 88 -5.06 7.06 1.91
N GLY A 89 -4.31 5.98 2.12
CA GLY A 89 -3.97 5.46 3.45
C GLY A 89 -3.11 6.43 4.28
N PHE A 90 -2.32 7.27 3.60
CA PHE A 90 -1.36 8.20 4.20
C PHE A 90 -1.68 9.68 3.95
N ALA A 91 -2.71 9.98 3.13
CA ALA A 91 -3.10 11.33 2.83
C ALA A 91 -3.63 12.06 4.09
N PRO A 92 -3.24 13.32 4.32
CA PRO A 92 -3.78 14.11 5.42
C PRO A 92 -5.30 14.22 5.32
N TYR A 93 -5.98 14.13 6.47
CA TYR A 93 -7.42 14.33 6.50
C TYR A 93 -7.76 15.75 5.99
N GLY A 94 -8.72 15.80 5.07
CA GLY A 94 -9.14 17.03 4.40
C GLY A 94 -10.14 16.72 3.30
N GLN A 95 -10.50 17.73 2.50
CA GLN A 95 -11.49 17.58 1.44
C GLN A 95 -11.09 16.50 0.42
N TYR A 96 -9.85 16.56 -0.07
CA TYR A 96 -9.28 15.56 -0.96
C TYR A 96 -9.43 14.12 -0.43
N TRP A 97 -9.02 13.88 0.82
CA TRP A 97 -9.12 12.54 1.43
C TRP A 97 -10.57 12.06 1.52
N ARG A 98 -11.52 12.95 1.88
CA ARG A 98 -12.95 12.61 1.97
C ARG A 98 -13.52 12.23 0.61
N ASP A 99 -13.22 13.02 -0.41
CA ASP A 99 -13.72 12.80 -1.77
C ASP A 99 -13.14 11.52 -2.37
N MET A 100 -11.82 11.31 -2.24
CA MET A 100 -11.18 10.09 -2.71
C MET A 100 -11.63 8.86 -1.93
N ARG A 101 -11.77 8.94 -0.60
CA ARG A 101 -12.32 7.84 0.19
C ARG A 101 -13.73 7.47 -0.26
N LYS A 102 -14.59 8.47 -0.47
CA LYS A 102 -15.96 8.25 -0.94
C LYS A 102 -15.95 7.59 -2.32
N LEU A 103 -15.15 8.11 -3.26
CA LEU A 103 -15.00 7.55 -4.60
C LEU A 103 -14.55 6.09 -4.55
N THR A 104 -13.45 5.80 -3.84
CA THR A 104 -12.91 4.44 -3.73
C THR A 104 -13.93 3.49 -3.10
N MET A 105 -14.59 3.87 -2.00
CA MET A 105 -15.53 2.97 -1.32
C MET A 105 -16.82 2.74 -2.12
N VAL A 106 -17.35 3.76 -2.79
CA VAL A 106 -18.64 3.68 -3.48
C VAL A 106 -18.49 3.11 -4.90
N GLU A 107 -17.47 3.55 -5.64
CA GLU A 107 -17.36 3.22 -7.07
C GLU A 107 -16.44 2.03 -7.34
N LEU A 108 -15.40 1.83 -6.51
CA LEU A 108 -14.39 0.78 -6.73
C LEU A 108 -14.61 -0.45 -5.85
N LEU A 109 -14.87 -0.24 -4.55
CA LEU A 109 -14.96 -1.31 -3.55
C LEU A 109 -16.40 -1.64 -3.13
N SER A 110 -17.41 -1.21 -3.91
CA SER A 110 -18.79 -1.58 -3.64
C SER A 110 -19.05 -3.05 -3.98
N ASN A 111 -20.02 -3.66 -3.28
CA ASN A 111 -20.40 -5.06 -3.53
C ASN A 111 -20.79 -5.31 -5.00
N SER A 112 -21.46 -4.34 -5.64
CA SER A 112 -21.82 -4.43 -7.06
C SER A 112 -20.58 -4.51 -7.96
N ARG A 113 -19.60 -3.62 -7.77
CA ARG A 113 -18.34 -3.63 -8.53
C ARG A 113 -17.54 -4.91 -8.28
N LEU A 114 -17.48 -5.35 -7.03
CA LEU A 114 -16.77 -6.58 -6.66
C LEU A 114 -17.41 -7.85 -7.23
N GLU A 115 -18.74 -7.87 -7.42
CA GLU A 115 -19.43 -8.99 -8.07
C GLU A 115 -19.24 -8.95 -9.59
N MET A 116 -19.29 -7.77 -10.21
CA MET A 116 -18.99 -7.59 -11.64
C MET A 116 -17.59 -8.11 -11.99
N LEU A 117 -16.58 -7.80 -11.16
CA LEU A 117 -15.20 -8.24 -11.33
C LEU A 117 -14.89 -9.63 -10.73
N LYS A 118 -15.89 -10.37 -10.24
CA LYS A 118 -15.68 -11.69 -9.62
C LYS A 118 -15.00 -12.68 -10.57
N HIS A 119 -15.33 -12.61 -11.86
CA HIS A 119 -14.75 -13.45 -12.89
C HIS A 119 -13.21 -13.37 -12.93
N VAL A 120 -12.62 -12.23 -12.55
CA VAL A 120 -11.17 -12.05 -12.44
C VAL A 120 -10.60 -13.02 -11.40
N ARG A 121 -11.17 -13.03 -10.18
CA ARG A 121 -10.74 -13.93 -9.10
C ARG A 121 -10.90 -15.38 -9.50
N ASP A 122 -12.06 -15.75 -10.06
CA ASP A 122 -12.34 -17.12 -10.49
C ASP A 122 -11.34 -17.59 -11.55
N THR A 123 -11.00 -16.73 -12.51
CA THR A 123 -10.04 -17.03 -13.56
C THR A 123 -8.64 -17.24 -12.98
N GLU A 124 -8.18 -16.34 -12.13
CA GLU A 124 -6.83 -16.42 -11.54
C GLU A 124 -6.68 -17.65 -10.63
N ILE A 125 -7.70 -17.97 -9.83
CA ILE A 125 -7.71 -19.18 -8.99
C ILE A 125 -7.68 -20.44 -9.85
N LYS A 126 -8.50 -20.53 -10.90
CA LYS A 126 -8.50 -21.68 -11.82
C LYS A 126 -7.13 -21.89 -12.47
N LEU A 127 -6.45 -20.80 -12.84
CA LEU A 127 -5.12 -20.87 -13.43
C LEU A 127 -4.05 -21.34 -12.44
N LEU A 128 -4.11 -20.88 -11.18
CA LEU A 128 -3.23 -21.40 -10.13
C LEU A 128 -3.46 -22.90 -9.90
N LEU A 129 -4.73 -23.33 -9.77
CA LEU A 129 -5.06 -24.74 -9.57
C LEU A 129 -4.59 -25.60 -10.73
N LYS A 130 -4.74 -25.12 -11.97
CA LYS A 130 -4.23 -25.80 -13.17
C LYS A 130 -2.71 -25.93 -13.15
N ASP A 131 -1.96 -24.85 -12.84
CA ASP A 131 -0.49 -24.91 -12.74
C ASP A 131 -0.04 -25.92 -11.67
N LEU A 132 -0.68 -25.93 -10.50
CA LEU A 132 -0.37 -26.89 -9.43
C LEU A 132 -0.67 -28.33 -9.85
N HIS A 133 -1.81 -28.57 -10.50
CA HIS A 133 -2.21 -29.88 -11.00
C HIS A 133 -1.24 -30.38 -12.07
N ASP A 134 -0.90 -29.55 -13.05
CA ASP A 134 0.02 -29.91 -14.13
C ASP A 134 1.43 -30.22 -13.61
N ARG A 135 1.89 -29.48 -12.60
CA ARG A 135 3.16 -29.77 -11.89
C ARG A 135 3.09 -31.07 -11.11
N SER A 136 1.96 -31.37 -10.47
CA SER A 136 1.77 -32.62 -9.76
C SER A 136 1.85 -33.82 -10.71
N ILE A 137 1.13 -33.77 -11.83
CA ILE A 137 1.18 -34.83 -12.87
C ILE A 137 2.61 -35.05 -13.37
N LYS A 138 3.31 -33.97 -13.71
CA LYS A 138 4.69 -34.05 -14.22
C LYS A 138 5.69 -34.66 -13.22
N ASN A 139 5.41 -34.56 -11.92
CA ASN A 139 6.28 -35.06 -10.85
C ASN A 139 5.76 -36.38 -10.20
N GLY A 140 4.85 -37.10 -10.85
CA GLY A 140 4.38 -38.40 -10.35
C GLY A 140 3.41 -38.31 -9.17
N GLY A 141 2.65 -37.22 -9.05
CA GLY A 141 1.54 -37.06 -8.10
C GLY A 141 1.85 -36.23 -6.85
N HIS A 142 3.11 -35.88 -6.61
CA HIS A 142 3.51 -35.02 -5.49
C HIS A 142 4.52 -33.97 -5.94
N VAL A 143 4.30 -32.72 -5.52
CA VAL A 143 5.22 -31.61 -5.79
C VAL A 143 5.31 -30.68 -4.58
N MET A 144 6.53 -30.31 -4.19
CA MET A 144 6.77 -29.29 -3.18
C MET A 144 6.63 -27.91 -3.84
N VAL A 145 5.86 -27.02 -3.22
CA VAL A 145 5.56 -25.69 -3.76
C VAL A 145 5.73 -24.63 -2.69
N GLU A 146 6.39 -23.52 -3.03
CA GLU A 146 6.43 -22.34 -2.18
C GLU A 146 5.09 -21.59 -2.25
N MET A 147 4.19 -21.86 -1.30
CA MET A 147 2.85 -21.27 -1.28
C MET A 147 2.86 -19.75 -1.11
N LYS A 148 3.88 -19.19 -0.44
CA LYS A 148 4.03 -17.74 -0.26
C LYS A 148 4.17 -17.02 -1.60
N GLU A 149 5.06 -17.52 -2.46
CA GLU A 149 5.23 -17.00 -3.82
C GLU A 149 3.93 -17.15 -4.61
N LYS A 150 3.29 -18.33 -4.58
CA LYS A 150 2.05 -18.59 -5.33
C LYS A 150 0.90 -17.68 -4.92
N PHE A 151 0.66 -17.49 -3.63
CA PHE A 151 -0.39 -16.59 -3.15
C PHE A 151 -0.04 -15.12 -3.37
N GLY A 152 1.24 -14.74 -3.27
CA GLY A 152 1.70 -13.41 -3.66
C GLY A 152 1.40 -13.11 -5.12
N ASN A 153 1.75 -14.03 -6.02
CA ASN A 153 1.53 -13.89 -7.45
C ASN A 153 0.04 -13.87 -7.81
N LEU A 154 -0.76 -14.75 -7.19
CA LEU A 154 -2.21 -14.78 -7.34
C LEU A 154 -2.84 -13.44 -6.93
N THR A 155 -2.47 -12.94 -5.75
CA THR A 155 -3.00 -11.69 -5.19
C THR A 155 -2.65 -10.52 -6.11
N MET A 156 -1.40 -10.42 -6.55
CA MET A 156 -0.96 -9.34 -7.43
C MET A 156 -1.64 -9.39 -8.80
N ASN A 157 -1.81 -10.58 -9.38
CA ASN A 157 -2.57 -10.73 -10.63
C ASN A 157 -4.02 -10.26 -10.49
N ILE A 158 -4.70 -10.63 -9.40
CA ILE A 158 -6.07 -10.19 -9.15
C ILE A 158 -6.11 -8.66 -9.06
N ILE A 159 -5.23 -8.05 -8.26
CA ILE A 159 -5.20 -6.59 -8.07
C ILE A 159 -4.95 -5.87 -9.39
N VAL A 160 -3.91 -6.24 -10.15
CA VAL A 160 -3.55 -5.54 -11.38
C VAL A 160 -4.62 -5.70 -12.45
N ARG A 161 -5.30 -6.85 -12.50
CA ARG A 161 -6.45 -7.05 -13.38
C ARG A 161 -7.66 -6.21 -12.95
N MET A 162 -7.92 -6.09 -11.66
CA MET A 162 -8.99 -5.21 -11.14
C MET A 162 -8.66 -3.73 -11.36
N LEU A 163 -7.39 -3.35 -11.34
CA LEU A 163 -6.95 -1.97 -11.54
C LEU A 163 -6.96 -1.54 -13.00
N ALA A 164 -6.35 -2.34 -13.86
CA ALA A 164 -5.98 -1.93 -15.22
C ALA A 164 -6.36 -2.96 -16.31
N GLY A 165 -7.11 -4.01 -15.96
CA GLY A 165 -7.43 -5.12 -16.87
C GLY A 165 -6.23 -5.99 -17.28
N LYS A 166 -5.01 -5.63 -16.87
CA LYS A 166 -3.74 -6.28 -17.26
C LYS A 166 -3.34 -7.38 -16.27
N ARG A 167 -2.58 -8.36 -16.73
CA ARG A 167 -2.01 -9.42 -15.88
C ARG A 167 -0.58 -9.08 -15.48
N TYR A 168 -0.20 -9.40 -14.24
CA TYR A 168 1.13 -9.08 -13.70
C TYR A 168 2.15 -10.22 -13.90
N PHE A 169 1.74 -11.48 -13.76
CA PHE A 169 2.52 -12.71 -14.04
C PHE A 169 1.77 -13.63 -15.02
N GLY A 170 2.43 -14.15 -16.06
CA GLY A 170 1.87 -15.17 -16.98
C GLY A 170 2.44 -15.07 -18.41
N THR A 171 2.09 -15.98 -19.32
CA THR A 171 2.60 -16.03 -20.71
C THR A 171 2.03 -14.97 -21.64
N ASP A 172 0.98 -14.27 -21.22
CA ASP A 172 0.37 -13.15 -21.96
C ASP A 172 0.90 -11.79 -21.48
N THR A 173 2.07 -11.76 -20.82
CA THR A 173 2.80 -10.52 -20.55
C THR A 173 3.26 -9.93 -21.88
N ASN A 174 2.44 -9.07 -22.48
CA ASN A 174 2.88 -8.18 -23.55
C ASN A 174 4.04 -7.32 -23.01
N GLY A 175 5.28 -7.78 -23.19
CA GLY A 175 6.50 -7.11 -22.74
C GLY A 175 7.02 -7.58 -21.38
N ASP A 176 7.62 -8.77 -21.33
CA ASP A 176 8.26 -9.39 -20.15
C ASP A 176 9.14 -8.43 -19.33
N GLU A 177 9.76 -7.44 -19.96
CA GLU A 177 10.65 -6.49 -19.30
C GLU A 177 9.91 -5.41 -18.48
N GLU A 178 8.82 -4.81 -18.99
CA GLU A 178 8.09 -3.75 -18.28
C GLU A 178 7.42 -4.30 -17.02
N SER A 179 6.78 -5.47 -17.14
CA SER A 179 6.21 -6.16 -15.99
C SER A 179 7.28 -6.43 -14.95
N ALA A 180 8.39 -7.09 -15.31
CA ALA A 180 9.48 -7.42 -14.39
C ALA A 180 10.06 -6.19 -13.65
N ARG A 181 10.24 -5.07 -14.36
CA ARG A 181 10.67 -3.80 -13.75
C ARG A 181 9.67 -3.29 -12.74
N PHE A 182 8.38 -3.27 -13.08
CA PHE A 182 7.31 -2.88 -12.16
C PHE A 182 7.26 -3.81 -10.94
N GLN A 183 7.47 -5.12 -11.10
CA GLN A 183 7.46 -6.04 -9.96
C GLN A 183 8.59 -5.80 -8.98
N LYS A 184 9.79 -5.62 -9.53
CA LYS A 184 10.97 -5.26 -8.73
C LYS A 184 10.73 -3.94 -8.01
N ALA A 185 10.17 -2.94 -8.69
CA ALA A 185 9.88 -1.64 -8.11
C ALA A 185 8.85 -1.74 -6.96
N LEU A 186 7.79 -2.55 -7.11
CA LEU A 186 6.84 -2.78 -6.01
C LEU A 186 7.48 -3.50 -4.82
N GLY A 187 8.33 -4.50 -5.05
CA GLY A 187 9.10 -5.16 -3.98
C GLY A 187 10.00 -4.16 -3.23
N ASP A 188 10.70 -3.30 -3.97
CA ASP A 188 11.52 -2.23 -3.39
C ASP A 188 10.65 -1.20 -2.64
N PHE A 189 9.46 -0.88 -3.14
CA PHE A 189 8.51 0.03 -2.48
C PHE A 189 8.08 -0.49 -1.11
N PHE A 190 7.64 -1.76 -1.01
CA PHE A 190 7.25 -2.36 0.27
C PHE A 190 8.42 -2.40 1.25
N TYR A 191 9.61 -2.77 0.78
CA TYR A 191 10.81 -2.76 1.60
C TYR A 191 11.10 -1.35 2.14
N LEU A 192 11.16 -0.35 1.25
CA LEU A 192 11.52 1.04 1.58
C LEU A 192 10.46 1.72 2.46
N LEU A 193 9.18 1.42 2.26
CA LEU A 193 8.08 1.96 3.05
C LEU A 193 8.11 1.41 4.49
N GLY A 194 8.54 0.16 4.67
CA GLY A 194 8.69 -0.47 5.98
C GLY A 194 9.99 -0.12 6.72
N LEU A 195 10.91 0.62 6.10
CA LEU A 195 12.16 1.00 6.75
C LEU A 195 11.94 2.07 7.83
N PHE A 196 12.66 1.92 8.93
CA PHE A 196 12.84 3.00 9.88
C PHE A 196 13.85 4.03 9.34
N LEU A 197 13.38 5.22 8.99
CA LEU A 197 14.22 6.34 8.52
C LEU A 197 14.57 7.28 9.67
N VAL A 198 15.80 7.78 9.67
CA VAL A 198 16.27 8.67 10.74
C VAL A 198 15.51 9.99 10.70
N SER A 199 15.24 10.51 9.49
CA SER A 199 14.46 11.75 9.27
C SER A 199 13.05 11.71 9.84
N ASP A 200 12.42 10.52 9.94
CA ASP A 200 11.06 10.39 10.45
C ASP A 200 10.99 10.54 11.97
N ALA A 201 12.08 10.23 12.67
CA ALA A 201 12.19 10.36 14.13
C ALA A 201 12.98 11.62 14.57
N VAL A 202 14.01 12.00 13.80
CA VAL A 202 14.90 13.14 14.07
C VAL A 202 15.14 13.93 12.77
N PRO A 203 14.24 14.85 12.39
CA PRO A 203 14.23 15.48 11.06
C PRO A 203 15.53 16.18 10.63
N PHE A 204 16.24 16.83 11.57
CA PHE A 204 17.49 17.53 11.27
C PHE A 204 18.67 16.58 10.96
N LEU A 205 18.53 15.28 11.24
CA LEU A 205 19.49 14.24 10.86
C LEU A 205 19.13 13.54 9.54
N GLY A 206 18.19 14.08 8.76
CA GLY A 206 17.74 13.46 7.51
C GLY A 206 18.83 13.31 6.44
N TRP A 207 19.95 14.01 6.55
CA TRP A 207 21.12 13.82 5.68
C TRP A 207 21.70 12.39 5.77
N LEU A 208 21.52 11.69 6.90
CA LEU A 208 21.95 10.30 7.06
C LEU A 208 21.20 9.35 6.12
N ASP A 209 19.92 9.58 5.87
CA ASP A 209 19.13 8.75 4.95
C ASP A 209 19.57 8.95 3.50
N PHE A 210 20.11 10.14 3.17
CA PHE A 210 20.74 10.41 1.88
C PHE A 210 22.09 9.69 1.73
N VAL A 211 22.96 9.77 2.75
CA VAL A 211 24.27 9.10 2.75
C VAL A 211 24.12 7.57 2.69
N LYS A 212 23.09 7.01 3.33
CA LYS A 212 22.75 5.57 3.24
C LYS A 212 22.16 5.17 1.87
N GLY A 213 21.89 6.13 1.00
CA GLY A 213 21.36 5.90 -0.35
C GLY A 213 19.86 5.62 -0.42
N PHE A 214 19.12 5.67 0.70
CA PHE A 214 17.68 5.37 0.73
C PHE A 214 16.87 6.35 -0.12
N VAL A 215 17.18 7.64 -0.04
CA VAL A 215 16.51 8.67 -0.85
C VAL A 215 16.70 8.42 -2.34
N GLY A 216 17.91 8.03 -2.76
CA GLY A 216 18.21 7.70 -4.15
C GLY A 216 17.44 6.46 -4.63
N LYS A 217 17.36 5.42 -3.79
CA LYS A 217 16.60 4.20 -4.08
C LYS A 217 15.09 4.50 -4.19
N MET A 218 14.53 5.26 -3.25
CA MET A 218 13.12 5.69 -3.28
C MET A 218 12.77 6.48 -4.54
N LYS A 219 13.63 7.40 -4.99
CA LYS A 219 13.39 8.15 -6.23
C LYS A 219 13.32 7.23 -7.45
N ARG A 220 14.25 6.28 -7.57
CA ARG A 220 14.24 5.30 -8.67
C ARG A 220 12.99 4.43 -8.62
N THR A 221 12.64 3.92 -7.44
CA THR A 221 11.42 3.13 -7.22
C THR A 221 10.16 3.92 -7.60
N ALA A 222 10.07 5.18 -7.19
CA ALA A 222 8.95 6.07 -7.53
C ALA A 222 8.84 6.26 -9.05
N THR A 223 9.95 6.46 -9.75
CA THR A 223 9.96 6.61 -11.22
C THR A 223 9.47 5.37 -11.94
N GLU A 224 9.92 4.17 -11.55
CA GLU A 224 9.47 2.92 -12.19
C GLU A 224 7.97 2.65 -11.96
N ILE A 225 7.48 2.89 -10.74
CA ILE A 225 6.04 2.76 -10.42
C ILE A 225 5.22 3.80 -11.21
N ASP A 226 5.66 5.06 -11.22
CA ASP A 226 4.97 6.13 -11.94
C ASP A 226 4.93 5.88 -13.44
N SER A 227 6.00 5.37 -14.03
CA SER A 227 6.03 5.00 -15.45
C SER A 227 4.99 3.93 -15.78
N ALA A 228 4.89 2.87 -14.98
CA ALA A 228 3.91 1.82 -15.20
C ALA A 228 2.47 2.33 -15.06
N PHE A 229 2.16 3.07 -14.00
CA PHE A 229 0.81 3.62 -13.83
C PHE A 229 0.46 4.67 -14.88
N SER A 230 1.42 5.50 -15.32
CA SER A 230 1.20 6.43 -16.43
C SER A 230 0.87 5.69 -17.72
N SER A 231 1.63 4.65 -18.04
CA SER A 231 1.39 3.77 -19.19
C SER A 231 -0.05 3.22 -19.17
N TRP A 232 -0.49 2.72 -18.00
CA TRP A 232 -1.85 2.20 -17.86
C TRP A 232 -2.91 3.28 -18.02
N VAL A 233 -2.76 4.43 -17.36
CA VAL A 233 -3.73 5.54 -17.46
C VAL A 233 -3.86 6.02 -18.92
N GLU A 234 -2.75 6.15 -19.63
CA GLU A 234 -2.76 6.58 -21.04
C GLU A 234 -3.34 5.55 -22.00
N ASP A 235 -3.10 4.25 -21.76
CA ASP A 235 -3.79 3.18 -22.49
C ASP A 235 -5.31 3.29 -22.31
N HIS A 236 -5.78 3.56 -21.09
CA HIS A 236 -7.22 3.64 -20.78
C HIS A 236 -7.85 4.90 -21.40
N ARG A 237 -7.16 6.05 -21.37
CA ARG A 237 -7.59 7.27 -22.09
C ARG A 237 -7.75 7.01 -23.58
N ARG A 238 -6.77 6.34 -24.21
CA ARG A 238 -6.84 5.98 -25.64
C ARG A 238 -8.00 5.04 -25.95
N ASN A 239 -8.24 4.03 -25.11
CA ASN A 239 -9.34 3.09 -25.30
C ASN A 239 -10.72 3.76 -25.14
N ARG A 240 -10.87 4.71 -24.20
CA ARG A 240 -12.11 5.50 -24.04
C ARG A 240 -12.45 6.27 -25.32
N LEU A 241 -11.46 6.89 -25.98
CA LEU A 241 -11.67 7.65 -27.23
C LEU A 241 -12.12 6.76 -28.40
N ASN A 242 -11.72 5.49 -28.40
CA ASN A 242 -12.04 4.55 -29.46
C ASN A 242 -13.41 3.85 -29.28
N GLY A 243 -14.15 4.16 -28.19
CA GLY A 243 -15.51 3.66 -27.94
C GLY A 243 -15.61 2.16 -27.63
N SER A 244 -14.52 1.54 -27.22
CA SER A 244 -14.35 0.08 -27.27
C SER A 244 -14.61 -0.66 -25.95
N ILE A 245 -15.46 -0.15 -25.05
CA ILE A 245 -15.51 -0.67 -23.67
C ILE A 245 -16.94 -0.95 -23.23
N ASP A 246 -17.24 -2.23 -23.00
CA ASP A 246 -18.47 -2.68 -22.37
C ASP A 246 -18.51 -2.24 -20.89
N GLU A 247 -19.69 -1.87 -20.37
CA GLU A 247 -19.80 -1.40 -18.99
C GLU A 247 -19.40 -2.48 -17.98
N GLU A 248 -19.61 -3.74 -18.35
CA GLU A 248 -19.36 -4.93 -17.54
C GLU A 248 -17.86 -5.27 -17.39
N GLU A 249 -16.99 -4.65 -18.19
CA GLU A 249 -15.53 -4.86 -18.16
C GLU A 249 -14.74 -3.67 -17.57
N ARG A 250 -15.43 -2.64 -17.05
CA ARG A 250 -14.74 -1.45 -16.50
C ARG A 250 -13.97 -1.78 -15.22
N ASP A 251 -12.66 -1.81 -15.33
CA ASP A 251 -11.70 -1.81 -14.23
C ASP A 251 -11.67 -0.47 -13.46
N PHE A 252 -10.84 -0.40 -12.43
CA PHE A 252 -10.81 0.77 -11.54
C PHE A 252 -10.28 2.02 -12.23
N ILE A 253 -9.29 1.92 -13.13
CA ILE A 253 -8.79 3.09 -13.85
C ILE A 253 -9.89 3.70 -14.73
N HIS A 254 -10.69 2.88 -15.41
CA HIS A 254 -11.85 3.38 -16.17
C HIS A 254 -12.84 4.15 -15.29
N VAL A 255 -13.15 3.62 -14.12
CA VAL A 255 -14.08 4.24 -13.18
C VAL A 255 -13.50 5.54 -12.60
N LEU A 256 -12.22 5.55 -12.24
CA LEU A 256 -11.54 6.74 -11.73
C LEU A 256 -11.48 7.86 -12.77
N LEU A 257 -11.09 7.54 -14.00
CA LEU A 257 -11.07 8.50 -15.12
C LEU A 257 -12.47 9.11 -15.35
N SER A 258 -13.52 8.29 -15.37
CA SER A 258 -14.91 8.74 -15.56
C SER A 258 -15.48 9.59 -14.41
N ASN A 259 -14.84 9.58 -13.24
CA ASN A 259 -15.28 10.39 -12.11
C ASN A 259 -14.42 11.65 -11.91
N LEU A 260 -13.12 11.57 -12.21
CA LEU A 260 -12.18 12.67 -11.97
C LEU A 260 -12.04 13.60 -13.17
N GLU A 261 -12.08 13.08 -14.41
CA GLU A 261 -11.96 13.92 -15.61
C GLU A 261 -13.30 14.50 -16.04
N ASP A 262 -14.38 13.74 -15.86
CA ASP A 262 -15.74 14.17 -16.24
C ASP A 262 -16.34 15.16 -15.21
N GLY A 263 -15.51 15.74 -14.32
CA GLY A 263 -15.85 16.86 -13.44
C GLY A 263 -16.69 16.52 -12.20
N LYS A 264 -16.82 15.24 -11.83
CA LYS A 264 -17.63 14.85 -10.65
C LYS A 264 -16.89 15.09 -9.34
N ILE A 265 -15.56 15.11 -9.35
CA ILE A 265 -14.70 15.42 -8.19
C ILE A 265 -13.55 16.32 -8.67
N SER A 266 -13.36 17.48 -8.02
CA SER A 266 -12.23 18.36 -8.31
C SER A 266 -10.99 17.87 -7.55
N ALA A 267 -10.13 17.10 -8.23
CA ALA A 267 -8.78 16.84 -7.76
C ALA A 267 -7.84 17.95 -8.29
N VAL A 268 -6.92 18.43 -7.45
CA VAL A 268 -5.89 19.42 -7.86
C VAL A 268 -4.97 18.84 -8.94
N ASP A 269 -4.82 17.51 -8.97
CA ASP A 269 -4.14 16.74 -10.02
C ASP A 269 -4.82 15.36 -10.16
N THR A 270 -5.54 15.16 -11.26
CA THR A 270 -6.28 13.92 -11.55
C THR A 270 -5.36 12.72 -11.69
N ASP A 271 -4.21 12.86 -12.36
CA ASP A 271 -3.27 11.76 -12.56
C ASP A 271 -2.69 11.30 -11.24
N THR A 272 -2.27 12.26 -10.41
CA THR A 272 -1.81 11.96 -9.05
C THR A 272 -2.88 11.24 -8.23
N ALA A 273 -4.15 11.65 -8.33
CA ALA A 273 -5.23 10.99 -7.63
C ALA A 273 -5.49 9.55 -8.12
N ILE A 274 -5.47 9.32 -9.43
CA ILE A 274 -5.63 7.99 -10.03
C ILE A 274 -4.47 7.10 -9.60
N LYS A 275 -3.22 7.53 -9.85
CA LYS A 275 -2.01 6.76 -9.58
C LYS A 275 -1.83 6.49 -8.08
N GLY A 276 -2.13 7.47 -7.22
CA GLY A 276 -2.14 7.30 -5.77
C GLY A 276 -3.19 6.28 -5.31
N THR A 277 -4.35 6.22 -5.96
CA THR A 277 -5.41 5.23 -5.70
C THR A 277 -5.02 3.83 -6.18
N CYS A 278 -4.35 3.72 -7.33
CA CYS A 278 -3.78 2.45 -7.79
C CYS A 278 -2.72 1.94 -6.80
N LEU A 279 -1.82 2.81 -6.34
CA LEU A 279 -0.76 2.43 -5.40
C LEU A 279 -1.32 1.97 -4.04
N VAL A 280 -2.31 2.66 -3.49
CA VAL A 280 -2.93 2.25 -2.22
C VAL A 280 -3.68 0.92 -2.36
N SER A 281 -4.32 0.68 -3.51
CA SER A 281 -5.00 -0.60 -3.78
C SER A 281 -4.01 -1.77 -3.83
N VAL A 282 -2.80 -1.56 -4.37
CA VAL A 282 -1.73 -2.57 -4.31
C VAL A 282 -1.24 -2.76 -2.87
N TYR A 283 -1.06 -1.67 -2.12
CA TYR A 283 -0.56 -1.71 -0.75
C TYR A 283 -1.50 -2.42 0.25
N ASP A 284 -2.78 -2.04 0.27
CA ASP A 284 -3.75 -2.51 1.26
C ASP A 284 -4.01 -4.02 1.12
N PHE A 285 -4.07 -4.53 -0.11
CA PHE A 285 -4.26 -5.97 -0.35
C PHE A 285 -3.03 -6.80 -0.01
N CYS A 286 -1.81 -6.29 -0.25
CA CYS A 286 -0.60 -7.00 0.16
C CYS A 286 -0.44 -7.09 1.68
N HIS A 287 -0.94 -6.11 2.44
CA HIS A 287 -0.92 -6.12 3.90
C HIS A 287 -1.95 -7.05 4.56
N GLN A 288 -3.04 -7.41 3.88
CA GLN A 288 -4.03 -8.37 4.40
C GLN A 288 -3.58 -9.84 4.25
N VAL A 289 -2.52 -10.11 3.49
CA VAL A 289 -2.02 -11.47 3.19
C VAL A 289 -0.78 -11.86 4.02
N GLN A 290 -0.23 -10.94 4.83
CA GLN A 290 0.89 -11.19 5.76
C GLN A 290 0.39 -11.37 7.20
#